data_AF-J6EAU6-F1
#
_entry.id   AF-J6EAU6-F1
#
_cell.length_a   1.000
_cell.length_b   1.000
_cell.length_c   1.000
_cell.angle_alpha   90.00
_cell.angle_beta   90.00
_cell.angle_gamma   90.00
#
_symmetry.space_group_name_H-M   'P 1'
#
loop_
_entity.id
_entity.type
_entity.pdbx_description
1 polymer ?
#
loop_
_entity_poly.entity_id
_entity_poly.type
_entity_poly.pdbx_seq_one_letter_code
_entity_poly.pdbx_strand_id
1 'polypeptide(L)'
;MTDCGDSIVFFRLPPKADIQIRLRNLQNCKIQIEELCSDSDCKQVVIIENCHNCIFSASTRDHLVIQDFSDPFQSYGANTAFTFEDFDTCDNDTMRLLQTYL
;
A
#
# COMPACT_ATOMS: atom_id res chain seq x y z
N MET A 1 -7.04 5.79 5.05
CA MET A 1 -8.12 4.79 4.92
C MET A 1 -8.13 3.92 6.16
N THR A 2 -9.30 3.50 6.64
CA THR A 2 -9.42 2.78 7.92
C THR A 2 -10.51 1.70 7.84
N ASP A 3 -10.32 0.58 8.54
CA ASP A 3 -11.28 -0.53 8.70
C ASP A 3 -11.75 -1.11 7.36
N CYS A 4 -10.80 -1.65 6.59
CA CYS A 4 -11.03 -2.13 5.22
C CYS A 4 -10.49 -3.56 5.06
N GLY A 5 -11.36 -4.48 4.66
CA GLY A 5 -11.03 -5.89 4.45
C GLY A 5 -11.27 -6.31 3.00
N ASP A 6 -10.55 -7.32 2.52
CA ASP A 6 -10.79 -8.02 1.26
C ASP A 6 -11.07 -7.04 0.10
N SER A 7 -10.12 -6.13 -0.12
CA SER A 7 -10.33 -4.96 -0.99
C SER A 7 -9.12 -4.67 -1.87
N ILE A 8 -9.37 -3.93 -2.95
CA ILE A 8 -8.34 -3.42 -3.86
C ILE A 8 -8.31 -1.91 -3.78
N VAL A 9 -7.10 -1.37 -3.58
CA VAL A 9 -6.92 0.06 -3.31
C VAL A 9 -5.81 0.61 -4.18
N PHE A 10 -6.19 1.36 -5.20
CA PHE A 10 -5.25 1.99 -6.13
C PHE A 10 -5.23 3.50 -5.92
N PHE A 11 -4.07 4.05 -5.60
CA PHE A 11 -3.84 5.48 -5.48
C PHE A 11 -2.87 5.95 -6.56
N ARG A 12 -3.21 7.05 -7.22
CA ARG A 12 -2.31 7.77 -8.12
C ARG A 12 -2.12 9.19 -7.60
N LEU A 13 -0.92 9.48 -7.12
CA LEU A 13 -0.58 10.71 -6.45
C LEU A 13 0.00 11.74 -7.43
N PRO A 14 -0.31 13.02 -7.26
CA PRO A 14 0.36 14.09 -8.00
C PRO A 14 1.85 14.16 -7.64
N PRO A 15 2.71 14.67 -8.54
CA PRO A 15 4.15 14.76 -8.28
C PRO A 15 4.44 15.73 -7.13
N LYS A 16 5.45 15.40 -6.31
CA LYS A 16 5.98 16.28 -5.23
C LYS A 16 4.92 16.70 -4.22
N ALA A 17 3.88 15.90 -4.07
CA ALA A 17 2.83 16.18 -3.14
C ALA A 17 3.29 15.79 -1.74
N ASP A 18 3.22 16.72 -0.78
CA ASP A 18 3.45 16.41 0.63
C ASP A 18 2.20 15.73 1.21
N ILE A 19 1.89 14.55 0.66
CA ILE A 19 0.72 13.75 1.02
C ILE A 19 1.20 12.61 1.92
N GLN A 20 0.63 12.56 3.11
CA GLN A 20 0.77 11.40 3.98
C GLN A 20 -0.34 10.39 3.65
N ILE A 21 0.04 9.17 3.26
CA ILE A 21 -0.89 8.05 3.18
C ILE A 21 -0.85 7.31 4.51
N ARG A 22 -2.01 7.16 5.15
CA ARG A 22 -2.16 6.41 6.39
C ARG A 22 -3.25 5.36 6.25
N LEU A 23 -2.88 4.10 6.44
CA LEU A 23 -3.72 2.92 6.31
C LEU A 23 -3.81 2.23 7.67
N ARG A 24 -5.01 2.12 8.22
CA ARG A 24 -5.21 1.56 9.56
C ARG A 24 -6.24 0.43 9.58
N ASN A 25 -5.91 -0.69 10.21
CA ASN A 25 -6.77 -1.86 10.32
C ASN A 25 -7.23 -2.37 8.94
N LEU A 26 -6.27 -2.53 8.02
CA LEU A 26 -6.52 -3.17 6.73
C LEU A 26 -6.25 -4.67 6.81
N GLN A 27 -7.07 -5.49 6.17
CA GLN A 27 -6.95 -6.94 6.20
C GLN A 27 -7.11 -7.52 4.80
N ASN A 28 -6.14 -8.33 4.34
CA ASN A 28 -6.20 -8.99 3.03
C ASN A 28 -6.44 -8.03 1.85
N CYS A 29 -5.84 -6.84 1.90
CA CYS A 29 -5.97 -5.84 0.84
C CYS A 29 -4.82 -5.93 -0.16
N LYS A 30 -5.12 -5.74 -1.45
CA LYS A 30 -4.12 -5.50 -2.51
C LYS A 30 -4.03 -4.01 -2.79
N ILE A 31 -2.81 -3.46 -2.71
CA ILE A 31 -2.57 -2.02 -2.67
C ILE A 31 -1.55 -1.64 -3.74
N GLN A 32 -1.89 -0.65 -4.55
CA GLN A 32 -0.97 -0.03 -5.51
C GLN A 32 -0.96 1.48 -5.28
N ILE A 33 0.22 2.04 -5.08
CA ILE A 33 0.43 3.47 -4.87
C ILE A 33 1.47 3.93 -5.88
N GLU A 34 1.03 4.72 -6.84
CA GLU A 34 1.89 5.32 -7.86
C GLU A 34 2.01 6.81 -7.61
N GLU A 35 3.25 7.33 -7.58
CA GLU A 35 3.48 8.76 -7.68
C GLU A 35 3.78 9.14 -9.13
N LEU A 36 3.22 10.26 -9.59
CA LEU A 36 3.51 10.85 -10.90
C LEU A 36 4.89 11.55 -10.94
N CYS A 37 5.90 11.05 -10.22
CA CYS A 37 7.24 11.61 -10.20
C CYS A 37 8.19 10.73 -11.03
N SER A 38 8.91 11.35 -11.97
CA SER A 38 9.91 10.65 -12.81
C SER A 38 11.29 10.57 -12.16
N ASP A 39 11.43 11.07 -10.93
CA ASP A 39 12.67 11.01 -10.16
C ASP A 39 12.68 9.76 -9.28
N SER A 40 13.66 8.88 -9.50
CA SER A 40 13.82 7.63 -8.75
C SER A 40 14.14 7.85 -7.28
N ASP A 41 14.65 9.03 -6.92
CA ASP A 41 14.98 9.36 -5.53
C ASP A 41 13.76 9.86 -4.75
N CYS A 42 12.65 10.14 -5.43
CA CYS A 42 11.41 10.55 -4.80
C CYS A 42 10.66 9.31 -4.28
N LYS A 43 10.53 9.23 -2.95
CA LYS A 43 9.84 8.13 -2.27
C LYS A 43 8.59 8.62 -1.54
N GLN A 44 7.50 7.88 -1.70
CA GLN A 44 6.28 8.09 -0.95
C GLN A 44 6.31 7.31 0.37
N VAL A 45 6.14 8.03 1.48
CA VAL A 45 5.99 7.40 2.81
C VAL A 45 4.56 6.94 3.02
N VAL A 46 4.37 5.68 3.41
CA VAL A 46 3.06 5.11 3.73
C VAL A 46 3.10 4.61 5.17
N ILE A 47 2.21 5.14 6.00
CA ILE A 47 2.07 4.69 7.38
C ILE A 47 1.02 3.58 7.42
N ILE A 48 1.36 2.46 8.03
CA ILE A 48 0.43 1.36 8.32
C ILE A 48 0.26 1.20 9.83
N GLU A 49 -0.94 0.80 10.26
CA GLU A 49 -1.25 0.54 11.67
C GLU A 49 -2.23 -0.62 11.77
N ASN A 50 -1.91 -1.67 12.51
CA ASN A 50 -2.71 -2.88 12.70
C ASN A 50 -3.16 -3.53 11.39
N CYS A 51 -2.32 -3.47 10.35
CA CYS A 51 -2.58 -4.09 9.05
C CYS A 51 -2.14 -5.56 9.05
N HIS A 52 -2.87 -6.41 8.32
CA HIS A 52 -2.60 -7.84 8.26
C HIS A 52 -2.77 -8.36 6.83
N ASN A 53 -1.83 -9.19 6.37
CA ASN A 53 -1.86 -9.81 5.04
C ASN A 53 -2.09 -8.79 3.90
N CYS A 54 -1.56 -7.58 4.04
CA CYS A 54 -1.66 -6.56 3.00
C CYS A 54 -0.56 -6.79 1.95
N ILE A 55 -0.93 -6.77 0.68
CA ILE A 55 0.01 -6.97 -0.43
C ILE A 55 0.18 -5.62 -1.14
N PHE A 56 1.36 -5.05 -1.06
CA PHE A 56 1.75 -3.91 -1.90
C PHE A 56 2.29 -4.44 -3.22
N SER A 57 1.96 -3.77 -4.32
CA SER A 57 2.44 -4.16 -5.64
C SER A 57 3.97 -4.14 -5.69
N ALA A 58 4.61 -5.23 -6.10
CA ALA A 58 6.07 -5.33 -6.20
C ALA A 58 6.69 -4.24 -7.09
N SER A 59 5.98 -3.77 -8.11
CA SER A 59 6.43 -2.67 -8.99
C SER A 59 6.61 -1.34 -8.24
N THR A 60 6.00 -1.18 -7.07
CA THR A 60 6.07 0.03 -6.26
C THR A 60 7.14 -0.04 -5.17
N ARG A 61 7.83 -1.18 -5.02
CA ARG A 61 8.77 -1.44 -3.92
C ARG A 61 9.87 -0.39 -3.76
N ASP A 62 10.45 0.05 -4.88
CA ASP A 62 11.56 1.01 -4.84
C ASP A 62 11.10 2.45 -4.58
N HIS A 63 9.81 2.72 -4.77
CA HIS A 63 9.17 4.04 -4.65
C HIS A 63 8.48 4.26 -3.30
N LEU A 64 8.27 3.22 -2.50
CA LEU A 64 7.57 3.30 -1.23
C LEU A 64 8.49 3.10 -0.03
N VAL A 65 8.23 3.86 1.03
CA VAL A 65 8.78 3.62 2.37
C VAL A 65 7.61 3.34 3.31
N ILE A 66 7.46 2.08 3.71
CA ILE A 66 6.40 1.67 4.63
C ILE A 66 6.89 1.84 6.07
N GLN A 67 6.12 2.57 6.88
CA GLN A 67 6.36 2.76 8.31
C GLN A 67 5.22 2.13 9.10
N ASP A 68 5.52 1.11 9.90
CA ASP A 68 4.54 0.45 10.75
C ASP A 68 4.45 1.14 12.12
N PHE A 69 3.29 1.72 12.41
CA PHE A 69 2.95 2.45 13.62
C PHE A 69 1.99 1.66 14.53
N SER A 70 1.87 0.34 14.35
CA SER A 70 1.00 -0.51 15.19
C SER A 70 1.39 -0.48 16.67
N ASP A 71 2.69 -0.60 16.96
CA ASP A 71 3.26 -0.55 18.31
C ASP A 71 4.42 0.45 18.36
N PRO A 72 4.14 1.76 18.32
CA PRO A 72 5.19 2.76 18.40
C PRO A 72 5.86 2.59 19.78
N PHE A 73 7.19 2.58 19.80
CA PHE A 73 8.02 2.46 21.03
C PHE A 73 8.23 1.04 21.60
N GLN A 74 7.79 -0.03 20.93
CA GLN A 74 8.15 -1.41 21.32
C GLN A 74 9.25 -1.99 20.42
N SER A 75 10.20 -2.72 21.01
CA SER A 75 11.40 -3.27 20.35
C SER A 75 11.24 -4.71 19.86
N TYR A 76 10.01 -5.24 19.80
CA TYR A 76 9.76 -6.64 19.43
C TYR A 76 9.33 -6.79 17.97
N GLY A 77 10.13 -7.58 17.24
CA GLY A 77 9.78 -8.44 16.09
C GLY A 77 8.89 -7.87 14.98
N ALA A 78 9.44 -7.76 13.77
CA ALA A 78 8.69 -7.48 12.54
C ALA A 78 7.58 -8.52 12.34
N ASN A 79 6.35 -8.16 12.71
CA ASN A 79 5.17 -8.91 12.34
C ASN A 79 4.96 -8.76 10.84
N THR A 80 4.49 -9.79 10.14
CA THR A 80 4.27 -9.74 8.68
C THR A 80 2.97 -8.99 8.37
N ALA A 81 2.91 -7.69 8.72
CA ALA A 81 1.76 -6.83 8.46
C ALA A 81 1.51 -6.68 6.95
N PHE A 82 2.58 -6.74 6.16
CA PHE A 82 2.52 -6.62 4.71
C PHE A 82 3.64 -7.39 4.00
N THR A 83 3.44 -7.62 2.70
CA THR A 83 4.46 -8.09 1.75
C THR A 83 4.46 -7.22 0.49
N PHE A 84 5.52 -7.34 -0.31
CA PHE A 84 5.55 -6.82 -1.69
C PHE A 84 5.51 -8.02 -2.63
N GLU A 85 4.45 -8.13 -3.44
CA GLU A 85 4.23 -9.24 -4.36
C GLU A 85 3.63 -8.74 -5.68
N ASP A 86 3.82 -9.52 -6.74
CA ASP A 86 3.18 -9.26 -8.02
C ASP A 86 1.69 -9.65 -7.95
N PHE A 87 0.83 -8.80 -8.50
CA PHE A 87 -0.56 -9.12 -8.78
C PHE A 87 -1.02 -8.42 -10.07
N ASP A 88 -2.08 -8.95 -10.69
CA ASP A 88 -2.64 -8.36 -11.91
C ASP A 88 -3.36 -7.05 -11.58
N THR A 89 -2.89 -5.96 -12.18
CA THR A 89 -3.50 -4.63 -12.01
C THR A 89 -4.73 -4.46 -12.90
N CYS A 90 -5.02 -5.45 -13.75
CA CYS A 90 -6.11 -5.49 -14.70
C CYS A 90 -6.21 -4.21 -15.54
N ASP A 91 -5.08 -3.67 -15.96
CA ASP A 91 -4.96 -2.40 -16.70
C ASP A 91 -5.59 -1.20 -15.97
N ASN A 92 -5.66 -1.25 -14.64
CA ASN A 92 -6.37 -0.31 -13.78
C ASN A 92 -7.88 -0.18 -14.08
N ASP A 93 -8.47 -1.18 -14.74
CA ASP A 93 -9.90 -1.25 -14.99
C ASP A 93 -10.63 -1.72 -13.74
N THR A 94 -11.45 -0.84 -13.16
CA THR A 94 -12.15 -1.10 -11.90
C THR A 94 -13.06 -2.32 -11.97
N MET A 95 -13.72 -2.58 -13.10
CA MET A 95 -14.65 -3.69 -13.24
C MET A 95 -13.91 -5.02 -13.41
N ARG A 96 -12.76 -5.02 -14.08
CA ARG A 96 -11.91 -6.21 -14.16
C ARG A 96 -11.25 -6.52 -12.82
N LEU A 97 -10.82 -5.52 -12.07
CA LEU A 97 -10.32 -5.70 -10.70
C LEU A 97 -11.39 -6.32 -9.80
N LEU A 98 -12.62 -5.83 -9.89
CA LEU A 98 -13.77 -6.42 -9.18
C LEU A 98 -13.90 -7.90 -9.55
N GLN A 99 -14.06 -8.23 -10.84
CA GLN A 99 -14.26 -9.61 -11.30
C GLN A 99 -13.13 -10.59 -10.94
N THR A 100 -11.89 -10.12 -10.91
CA THR A 100 -10.72 -10.97 -10.66
C THR A 100 -10.55 -11.30 -9.18
N TYR A 101 -11.01 -10.43 -8.28
CA TYR A 101 -10.59 -10.48 -6.88
C TYR A 101 -11.73 -10.40 -5.86
N LEU A 102 -12.97 -10.09 -6.27
CA LEU A 102 -14.16 -9.93 -5.43
C LEU A 102 -15.37 -10.67 -6.02
#